data_AF-A0A2S8P8L7-F1
#
_entry.id   AF-A0A2S8P8L7-F1
#
_cell.length_a   1.000
_cell.length_b   1.000
_cell.length_c   1.000
_cell.angle_alpha   90.00
_cell.angle_beta   90.00
_cell.angle_gamma   90.00
#
_symmetry.space_group_name_H-M   'P 1'
#
loop_
_entity.id
_entity.type
_entity.pdbx_description
1 polymer ?
#
loop_
_entity_poly.entity_id
_entity_poly.type
_entity_poly.pdbx_seq_one_letter_code
_entity_poly.pdbx_strand_id
1 'polypeptide(L)'
;MEERNMRNDLNVSGISQTAGGEFHRVSIDGMAKVNGNLDCTSLDVNGTLKMHGALNAERATINGMCTLNGPLISSCVRVDGMATIKGDVNSPEFEVNGKCTIRGKVDGERIDIGGMIDIEGDVQCESLNVQGNIKMTGFLNAGTVEIRLHTSSSAKEVGGERIDIRRKEQQSGFWKSIGLGGKPSFKASLIEGDEILLEDTEADIIRGSKVHIGRGCNIRLVEYSGELEVDPEAKVGSSQRI
;
A
#
# COMPACT_ATOMS: atom_id res chain seq x y z
N MET A 1 -5.71 -26.53 33.23
CA MET A 1 -5.77 -27.18 31.90
C MET A 1 -6.90 -26.50 31.17
N GLU A 2 -6.59 -25.49 30.37
CA GLU A 2 -7.60 -24.76 29.60
C GLU A 2 -8.00 -25.60 28.39
N GLU A 3 -9.31 -25.77 28.20
CA GLU A 3 -9.90 -26.41 27.03
C GLU A 3 -9.50 -25.63 25.78
N ARG A 4 -8.57 -26.19 24.99
CA ARG A 4 -8.34 -25.73 23.63
C ARG A 4 -9.60 -26.02 22.82
N ASN A 5 -10.42 -25.00 22.61
CA ASN A 5 -11.51 -25.03 21.67
C ASN A 5 -10.92 -25.35 20.28
N MET A 6 -11.01 -26.61 19.84
CA MET A 6 -10.53 -27.02 18.51
C MET A 6 -11.49 -26.43 17.49
N ARG A 7 -11.22 -25.21 17.04
CA ARG A 7 -11.91 -24.63 15.90
C ARG A 7 -11.70 -25.56 14.70
N ASN A 8 -12.78 -25.85 13.97
CA ASN A 8 -12.71 -26.74 12.82
C ASN A 8 -12.07 -26.04 11.61
N ASP A 9 -11.61 -26.82 10.64
CA ASP A 9 -11.16 -26.30 9.35
C ASP A 9 -12.32 -26.19 8.35
N LEU A 10 -12.27 -25.18 7.48
CA LEU A 10 -13.18 -25.00 6.35
C LEU A 10 -12.40 -25.10 5.04
N ASN A 11 -12.68 -26.14 4.25
CA ASN A 11 -12.07 -26.32 2.93
C ASN A 11 -13.16 -26.22 1.85
N VAL A 12 -12.98 -25.30 0.89
CA VAL A 12 -13.91 -25.08 -0.23
C VAL A 12 -13.17 -25.33 -1.55
N SER A 13 -13.40 -26.49 -2.15
CA SER A 13 -12.84 -26.85 -3.47
C SER A 13 -13.84 -26.67 -4.63
N GLY A 14 -15.13 -26.54 -4.33
CA GLY A 14 -16.21 -26.31 -5.29
C GLY A 14 -16.84 -24.92 -5.13
N ILE A 15 -18.15 -24.82 -5.37
CA ILE A 15 -18.92 -23.61 -5.05
C ILE A 15 -19.57 -23.81 -3.68
N SER A 16 -19.41 -22.85 -2.77
CA SER A 16 -19.98 -22.95 -1.42
C SER A 16 -20.45 -21.60 -0.90
N GLN A 17 -21.47 -21.63 -0.04
CA GLN A 17 -21.94 -20.46 0.69
C GLN A 17 -22.04 -20.80 2.18
N THR A 18 -21.57 -19.89 3.04
CA THR A 18 -21.65 -20.00 4.50
C THR A 18 -22.09 -18.68 5.12
N ALA A 19 -22.61 -18.72 6.35
CA ALA A 19 -22.95 -17.54 7.14
C ALA A 19 -21.72 -16.93 7.88
N GLY A 20 -20.53 -17.52 7.70
CA GLY A 20 -19.34 -17.17 8.49
C GLY A 20 -19.21 -18.05 9.73
N GLY A 21 -18.40 -17.62 10.70
CA GLY A 21 -18.14 -18.36 11.94
C GLY A 21 -16.68 -18.36 12.34
N GLU A 22 -16.36 -19.22 13.31
CA GLU A 22 -15.00 -19.38 13.84
C GLU A 22 -14.36 -20.67 13.32
N PHE A 23 -13.16 -20.55 12.76
CA PHE A 23 -12.42 -21.67 12.18
C PHE A 23 -10.95 -21.65 12.61
N HIS A 24 -10.27 -22.78 12.52
CA HIS A 24 -8.82 -22.77 12.66
C HIS A 24 -8.21 -22.35 11.32
N ARG A 25 -8.33 -23.20 10.29
CA ARG A 25 -7.90 -22.87 8.93
C ARG A 25 -9.07 -22.78 7.95
N VAL A 26 -9.03 -21.79 7.06
CA VAL A 26 -9.97 -21.62 5.96
C VAL A 26 -9.21 -21.65 4.64
N SER A 27 -9.44 -22.67 3.80
CA SER A 27 -8.84 -22.80 2.46
C SER A 27 -9.92 -22.70 1.40
N ILE A 28 -9.82 -21.71 0.52
CA ILE A 28 -10.74 -21.48 -0.59
C ILE A 28 -10.01 -21.73 -1.91
N ASP A 29 -10.16 -22.92 -2.47
CA ASP A 29 -9.61 -23.32 -3.77
C ASP A 29 -10.63 -23.18 -4.91
N GLY A 30 -11.92 -23.21 -4.57
CA GLY A 30 -13.04 -22.99 -5.49
C GLY A 30 -13.64 -21.58 -5.39
N MET A 31 -14.97 -21.47 -5.31
CA MET A 31 -15.69 -20.21 -5.14
C MET A 31 -16.48 -20.22 -3.83
N ALA A 32 -16.20 -19.27 -2.95
CA ALA A 32 -16.89 -19.16 -1.67
C ALA A 32 -17.61 -17.83 -1.53
N LYS A 33 -18.83 -17.88 -0.98
CA LYS A 33 -19.55 -16.72 -0.49
C LYS A 33 -19.76 -16.81 1.02
N VAL A 34 -19.31 -15.80 1.76
CA VAL A 34 -19.48 -15.71 3.22
C VAL A 34 -20.42 -14.55 3.53
N ASN A 35 -21.59 -14.82 4.12
CA ASN A 35 -22.58 -13.81 4.50
C ASN A 35 -22.58 -13.58 6.02
N GLY A 36 -21.44 -13.19 6.55
CA GLY A 36 -21.26 -12.81 7.94
C GLY A 36 -19.78 -12.67 8.28
N ASN A 37 -19.48 -12.54 9.56
CA ASN A 37 -18.10 -12.39 10.03
C ASN A 37 -17.35 -13.72 9.96
N LEU A 38 -16.05 -13.65 9.69
CA LEU A 38 -15.16 -14.79 9.70
C LEU A 38 -14.03 -14.51 10.69
N ASP A 39 -13.88 -15.39 11.68
CA ASP A 39 -12.77 -15.36 12.62
C ASP A 39 -11.96 -16.65 12.44
N CYS A 40 -10.69 -16.54 12.10
CA CYS A 40 -9.86 -17.71 11.86
C CYS A 40 -8.40 -17.52 12.27
N THR A 41 -7.65 -18.61 12.44
CA THR A 41 -6.20 -18.51 12.58
C THR A 41 -5.58 -18.18 11.22
N SER A 42 -5.94 -18.93 10.17
CA SER A 42 -5.42 -18.71 8.83
C SER A 42 -6.49 -18.75 7.75
N LEU A 43 -6.40 -17.83 6.79
CA LEU A 43 -7.20 -17.78 5.58
C LEU A 43 -6.28 -17.86 4.35
N ASP A 44 -6.48 -18.87 3.51
CA ASP A 44 -5.84 -19.02 2.21
C ASP A 44 -6.90 -18.96 1.10
N VAL A 45 -6.82 -17.96 0.22
CA VAL A 45 -7.73 -17.81 -0.93
C VAL A 45 -6.95 -18.05 -2.22
N ASN A 46 -7.05 -19.25 -2.78
CA ASN A 46 -6.48 -19.61 -4.08
C ASN A 46 -7.50 -19.41 -5.23
N GLY A 47 -8.78 -19.61 -4.94
CA GLY A 47 -9.89 -19.44 -5.87
C GLY A 47 -10.52 -18.04 -5.79
N THR A 48 -11.84 -17.97 -5.57
CA THR A 48 -12.58 -16.71 -5.45
C THR A 48 -13.37 -16.66 -4.15
N LEU A 49 -13.14 -15.62 -3.33
CA LEU A 49 -13.89 -15.35 -2.11
C LEU A 49 -14.67 -14.04 -2.24
N LYS A 50 -15.97 -14.10 -1.96
CA LYS A 50 -16.81 -12.91 -1.72
C LYS A 50 -17.37 -12.94 -0.31
N MET A 51 -17.02 -11.96 0.50
CA MET A 51 -17.42 -11.90 1.90
C MET A 51 -18.21 -10.62 2.19
N HIS A 52 -19.25 -10.75 2.99
CA HIS A 52 -20.11 -9.68 3.50
C HIS A 52 -20.08 -9.73 5.03
N GLY A 53 -19.14 -8.99 5.63
CA GLY A 53 -18.86 -9.05 7.06
C GLY A 53 -17.40 -8.69 7.34
N ALA A 54 -17.03 -8.65 8.62
CA ALA A 54 -15.66 -8.41 9.07
C ALA A 54 -14.82 -9.69 9.04
N LEU A 55 -13.58 -9.58 8.57
CA LEU A 55 -12.59 -10.65 8.61
C LEU A 55 -11.61 -10.38 9.76
N ASN A 56 -11.54 -11.31 10.71
CA ASN A 56 -10.51 -11.37 11.74
C ASN A 56 -9.64 -12.61 11.50
N ALA A 57 -8.34 -12.44 11.31
CA ALA A 57 -7.41 -13.54 11.12
C ALA A 57 -6.10 -13.34 11.89
N GLU A 58 -5.30 -14.38 12.13
CA GLU A 58 -3.88 -14.14 12.45
C GLU A 58 -3.08 -13.96 11.15
N ARG A 59 -3.42 -14.72 10.10
CA ARG A 59 -2.82 -14.64 8.78
C ARG A 59 -3.87 -14.72 7.67
N ALA A 60 -3.79 -13.83 6.68
CA ALA A 60 -4.60 -13.89 5.48
C ALA A 60 -3.73 -13.83 4.21
N THR A 61 -3.79 -14.86 3.38
CA THR A 61 -3.11 -14.95 2.09
C THR A 61 -4.12 -15.00 0.96
N ILE A 62 -4.01 -14.09 0.01
CA ILE A 62 -4.92 -13.97 -1.14
C ILE A 62 -4.10 -14.15 -2.43
N ASN A 63 -4.12 -15.37 -2.96
CA ASN A 63 -3.49 -15.73 -4.23
C ASN A 63 -4.46 -15.58 -5.42
N GLY A 64 -5.75 -15.82 -5.18
CA GLY A 64 -6.82 -15.71 -6.17
C GLY A 64 -7.50 -14.34 -6.15
N MET A 65 -8.84 -14.33 -6.15
CA MET A 65 -9.65 -13.12 -6.09
C MET A 65 -10.43 -13.02 -4.78
N CYS A 66 -10.31 -11.91 -4.06
CA CYS A 66 -11.04 -11.65 -2.84
C CYS A 66 -11.81 -10.32 -2.93
N THR A 67 -13.11 -10.35 -2.62
CA THR A 67 -13.90 -9.15 -2.37
C THR A 67 -14.46 -9.20 -0.95
N LEU A 68 -13.96 -8.34 -0.09
CA LEU A 68 -14.41 -8.19 1.30
C LEU A 68 -15.26 -6.92 1.42
N ASN A 69 -16.54 -7.09 1.74
CA ASN A 69 -17.46 -5.97 2.02
C ASN A 69 -17.54 -5.75 3.53
N GLY A 70 -16.42 -5.34 4.12
CA GLY A 70 -16.24 -5.11 5.56
C GLY A 70 -14.77 -4.85 5.89
N PRO A 71 -14.44 -4.62 7.17
CA PRO A 71 -13.06 -4.41 7.61
C PRO A 71 -12.26 -5.72 7.65
N LEU A 72 -10.95 -5.60 7.53
CA LEU A 72 -9.97 -6.69 7.68
C LEU A 72 -9.05 -6.37 8.85
N ILE A 73 -9.00 -7.26 9.83
CA ILE A 73 -8.03 -7.24 10.93
C ILE A 73 -7.20 -8.51 10.84
N SER A 74 -5.89 -8.39 10.72
CA SER A 74 -5.00 -9.55 10.70
C SER A 74 -3.61 -9.20 11.20
N SER A 75 -2.86 -10.12 11.79
CA SER A 75 -1.46 -9.84 12.15
C SER A 75 -0.57 -9.74 10.91
N CYS A 76 -0.89 -10.53 9.88
CA CYS A 76 -0.18 -10.56 8.61
C CYS A 76 -1.17 -10.70 7.45
N VAL A 77 -1.03 -9.87 6.42
CA VAL A 77 -1.83 -9.92 5.20
C VAL A 77 -0.91 -9.94 4.00
N ARG A 78 -1.10 -10.91 3.11
CA ARG A 78 -0.38 -11.03 1.84
C ARG A 78 -1.36 -11.13 0.68
N VAL A 79 -1.23 -10.23 -0.30
CA VAL A 79 -2.04 -10.22 -1.52
C VAL A 79 -1.15 -10.43 -2.74
N ASP A 80 -1.14 -11.66 -3.25
CA ASP A 80 -0.43 -12.01 -4.50
C ASP A 80 -1.37 -11.94 -5.72
N GLY A 81 -2.67 -12.15 -5.51
CA GLY A 81 -3.70 -12.09 -6.55
C GLY A 81 -4.39 -10.73 -6.64
N MET A 82 -5.72 -10.72 -6.55
CA MET A 82 -6.53 -9.50 -6.58
C MET A 82 -7.41 -9.40 -5.33
N ALA A 83 -7.31 -8.29 -4.61
CA ALA A 83 -8.16 -8.01 -3.45
C ALA A 83 -8.92 -6.68 -3.62
N THR A 84 -10.18 -6.65 -3.21
CA THR A 84 -10.95 -5.43 -3.00
C THR A 84 -11.55 -5.46 -1.61
N ILE A 85 -11.13 -4.52 -0.76
CA ILE A 85 -11.56 -4.40 0.63
C ILE A 85 -12.37 -3.11 0.74
N LYS A 86 -13.67 -3.23 1.03
CA LYS A 86 -14.60 -2.10 1.20
C LYS A 86 -14.78 -1.72 2.66
N GLY A 87 -13.66 -1.58 3.35
CA GLY A 87 -13.56 -1.22 4.76
C GLY A 87 -12.11 -0.93 5.12
N ASP A 88 -11.87 -0.72 6.40
CA ASP A 88 -10.53 -0.45 6.92
C ASP A 88 -9.70 -1.75 6.98
N VAL A 89 -8.38 -1.59 6.87
CA VAL A 89 -7.39 -2.67 7.04
C VAL A 89 -6.53 -2.33 8.24
N ASN A 90 -6.50 -3.19 9.24
CA ASN A 90 -5.58 -3.11 10.36
C ASN A 90 -4.68 -4.34 10.33
N SER A 91 -3.41 -4.15 9.97
CA SER A 91 -2.44 -5.23 9.91
C SER A 91 -1.01 -4.74 10.15
N PRO A 92 -0.33 -5.18 11.23
CA PRO A 92 1.08 -4.89 11.46
C PRO A 92 1.95 -5.17 10.23
N GLU A 93 1.80 -6.34 9.59
CA GLU A 93 2.47 -6.66 8.34
C GLU A 93 1.48 -6.71 7.19
N PHE A 94 1.66 -5.86 6.17
CA PHE A 94 0.80 -5.85 4.99
C PHE A 94 1.60 -5.82 3.68
N GLU A 95 1.51 -6.91 2.92
CA GLU A 95 2.24 -7.10 1.67
C GLU A 95 1.28 -7.21 0.48
N VAL A 96 1.54 -6.45 -0.60
CA VAL A 96 0.79 -6.50 -1.85
C VAL A 96 1.74 -6.68 -3.03
N ASN A 97 1.76 -7.88 -3.60
CA ASN A 97 2.49 -8.21 -4.83
C ASN A 97 1.60 -8.19 -6.07
N GLY A 98 0.29 -8.44 -5.87
CA GLY A 98 -0.72 -8.41 -6.92
C GLY A 98 -1.38 -7.04 -7.06
N LYS A 99 -2.72 -7.02 -7.10
CA LYS A 99 -3.52 -5.80 -7.15
C LYS A 99 -4.45 -5.71 -5.94
N CYS A 100 -4.39 -4.61 -5.21
CA CYS A 100 -5.27 -4.36 -4.07
C CYS A 100 -6.00 -3.02 -4.20
N THR A 101 -7.29 -3.00 -3.86
CA THR A 101 -8.07 -1.78 -3.74
C THR A 101 -8.69 -1.72 -2.35
N ILE A 102 -8.47 -0.62 -1.64
CA ILE A 102 -8.95 -0.41 -0.26
C ILE A 102 -9.78 0.87 -0.25
N ARG A 103 -11.03 0.77 0.20
CA ARG A 103 -11.95 1.91 0.29
C ARG A 103 -11.93 2.61 1.65
N GLY A 104 -11.32 1.98 2.65
CA GLY A 104 -11.13 2.53 3.98
C GLY A 104 -9.69 2.98 4.24
N LYS A 105 -9.36 3.12 5.52
CA LYS A 105 -8.01 3.42 6.03
C LYS A 105 -7.15 2.17 6.10
N VAL A 106 -5.84 2.37 6.18
CA VAL A 106 -4.86 1.31 6.44
C VAL A 106 -3.99 1.71 7.62
N ASP A 107 -4.04 0.91 8.68
CA ASP A 107 -3.16 1.02 9.83
C ASP A 107 -2.25 -0.22 9.89
N GLY A 108 -0.94 -0.03 9.99
CA GLY A 108 0.03 -1.12 10.10
C GLY A 108 1.37 -0.68 10.67
N GLU A 109 2.33 -1.59 10.75
CA GLU A 109 3.71 -1.26 11.14
C GLU A 109 4.59 -1.22 9.89
N ARG A 110 4.56 -2.29 9.09
CA ARG A 110 5.34 -2.47 7.87
C ARG A 110 4.43 -2.80 6.69
N ILE A 111 4.45 -1.93 5.69
CA ILE A 111 3.67 -2.07 4.45
C ILE A 111 4.63 -2.20 3.26
N ASP A 112 4.57 -3.30 2.53
CA ASP A 112 5.37 -3.53 1.33
C ASP A 112 4.48 -3.71 0.09
N ILE A 113 4.73 -2.91 -0.94
CA ILE A 113 3.96 -2.93 -2.18
C ILE A 113 4.89 -3.24 -3.35
N GLY A 114 4.92 -4.50 -3.78
CA GLY A 114 5.57 -4.93 -5.04
C GLY A 114 4.67 -4.81 -6.27
N GLY A 115 3.35 -4.75 -6.06
CA GLY A 115 2.33 -4.73 -7.10
C GLY A 115 1.67 -3.36 -7.31
N MET A 116 0.35 -3.34 -7.38
CA MET A 116 -0.47 -2.12 -7.52
C MET A 116 -1.44 -1.99 -6.37
N ILE A 117 -1.48 -0.83 -5.73
CA ILE A 117 -2.45 -0.52 -4.68
C ILE A 117 -3.17 0.82 -4.94
N ASP A 118 -4.49 0.82 -4.74
CA ASP A 118 -5.36 2.01 -4.77
C ASP A 118 -6.08 2.13 -3.42
N ILE A 119 -5.80 3.19 -2.67
CA ILE A 119 -6.31 3.41 -1.31
C ILE A 119 -7.07 4.74 -1.28
N GLU A 120 -8.35 4.69 -0.89
CA GLU A 120 -9.16 5.90 -0.80
C GLU A 120 -8.94 6.67 0.52
N GLY A 121 -8.72 5.93 1.62
CA GLY A 121 -8.51 6.49 2.95
C GLY A 121 -7.06 6.84 3.27
N ASP A 122 -6.84 7.13 4.55
CA ASP A 122 -5.53 7.46 5.11
C ASP A 122 -4.70 6.19 5.32
N VAL A 123 -3.38 6.34 5.27
CA VAL A 123 -2.42 5.28 5.63
C VAL A 123 -1.55 5.76 6.77
N GLN A 124 -1.51 4.98 7.85
CA GLN A 124 -0.60 5.19 8.97
C GLN A 124 0.27 3.94 9.17
N CYS A 125 1.59 4.12 9.15
CA CYS A 125 2.52 3.03 9.43
C CYS A 125 3.88 3.49 9.97
N GLU A 126 4.75 2.58 10.39
CA GLU A 126 6.13 2.92 10.73
C GLU A 126 7.00 2.97 9.47
N SER A 127 6.82 2.01 8.57
CA SER A 127 7.58 1.87 7.34
C SER A 127 6.70 1.51 6.15
N LEU A 128 6.74 2.34 5.11
CA LEU A 128 6.16 2.06 3.80
C LEU A 128 7.28 1.86 2.77
N ASN A 129 7.27 0.72 2.07
CA ASN A 129 8.18 0.42 0.98
C ASN A 129 7.40 0.05 -0.29
N VAL A 130 7.56 0.83 -1.36
CA VAL A 130 6.85 0.62 -2.63
C VAL A 130 7.86 0.36 -3.74
N GLN A 131 7.85 -0.85 -4.28
CA GLN A 131 8.54 -1.26 -5.51
C GLN A 131 7.54 -1.54 -6.64
N GLY A 132 6.49 -0.73 -6.70
CA GLY A 132 5.36 -0.93 -7.60
C GLY A 132 4.61 0.37 -7.87
N ASN A 133 3.29 0.30 -7.88
CA ASN A 133 2.40 1.43 -8.11
C ASN A 133 1.52 1.71 -6.89
N ILE A 134 1.50 2.96 -6.45
CA ILE A 134 0.64 3.42 -5.37
C ILE A 134 -0.20 4.60 -5.84
N LYS A 135 -1.51 4.52 -5.59
CA LYS A 135 -2.44 5.62 -5.76
C LYS A 135 -3.21 5.81 -4.47
N MET A 136 -3.17 7.03 -3.94
CA MET A 136 -3.89 7.40 -2.72
C MET A 136 -4.63 8.72 -2.91
N THR A 137 -5.86 8.77 -2.40
CA THR A 137 -6.61 10.04 -2.26
C THR A 137 -6.54 10.63 -0.86
N GLY A 138 -6.16 9.83 0.14
CA GLY A 138 -5.96 10.25 1.53
C GLY A 138 -4.53 10.70 1.83
N PHE A 139 -4.27 10.88 3.13
CA PHE A 139 -2.96 11.26 3.67
C PHE A 139 -2.12 10.00 3.96
N LEU A 140 -0.84 10.03 3.62
CA LEU A 140 0.13 9.02 4.02
C LEU A 140 0.99 9.59 5.16
N ASN A 141 1.00 8.93 6.32
CA ASN A 141 1.88 9.25 7.43
C ASN A 141 2.71 8.01 7.80
N ALA A 142 4.03 8.11 7.67
CA ALA A 142 4.92 7.04 8.11
C ALA A 142 6.25 7.54 8.65
N GLY A 143 6.88 6.80 9.57
CA GLY A 143 8.24 7.12 10.01
C GLY A 143 9.22 7.14 8.83
N THR A 144 9.19 6.08 8.02
CA THR A 144 9.96 5.99 6.76
C THR A 144 9.05 5.71 5.57
N VAL A 145 9.22 6.49 4.50
CA VAL A 145 8.57 6.29 3.20
C VAL A 145 9.64 6.07 2.13
N GLU A 146 9.69 4.87 1.55
CA GLU A 146 10.53 4.57 0.39
C GLU A 146 9.65 4.20 -0.80
N ILE A 147 9.75 4.97 -1.89
CA ILE A 147 9.03 4.70 -3.13
C ILE A 147 10.02 4.64 -4.29
N ARG A 148 10.07 3.49 -4.96
CA ARG A 148 10.85 3.24 -6.17
C ARG A 148 9.92 3.25 -7.38
N LEU A 149 9.85 4.40 -8.04
CA LEU A 149 8.89 4.64 -9.12
C LEU A 149 9.18 3.75 -10.34
N HIS A 150 8.21 2.91 -10.69
CA HIS A 150 8.17 2.17 -11.97
C HIS A 150 7.29 2.88 -13.01
N THR A 151 6.17 3.45 -12.56
CA THR A 151 5.14 4.15 -13.36
C THR A 151 4.61 5.35 -12.57
N SER A 152 3.54 5.99 -13.04
CA SER A 152 2.89 7.12 -12.34
C SER A 152 2.23 6.69 -11.02
N SER A 153 2.70 7.22 -9.89
CA SER A 153 2.12 7.05 -8.57
C SER A 153 1.65 8.40 -8.00
N SER A 154 0.76 8.38 -7.01
CA SER A 154 0.29 9.62 -6.39
C SER A 154 -0.21 9.40 -4.97
N ALA A 155 -0.06 10.42 -4.13
CA ALA A 155 -0.77 10.56 -2.87
C ALA A 155 -1.27 12.00 -2.76
N LYS A 156 -2.31 12.27 -1.95
CA LYS A 156 -2.73 13.66 -1.73
C LYS A 156 -1.65 14.41 -0.95
N GLU A 157 -1.23 13.83 0.17
CA GLU A 157 -0.18 14.37 1.03
C GLU A 157 0.68 13.22 1.58
N VAL A 158 1.97 13.49 1.77
CA VAL A 158 2.94 12.55 2.33
C VAL A 158 3.63 13.20 3.52
N GLY A 159 3.50 12.60 4.69
CA GLY A 159 4.18 12.98 5.92
C GLY A 159 5.12 11.86 6.37
N GLY A 160 6.32 12.21 6.83
CA GLY A 160 7.21 11.25 7.48
C GLY A 160 8.54 11.82 7.93
N GLU A 161 9.27 11.08 8.77
CA GLU A 161 10.61 11.51 9.22
C GLU A 161 11.61 11.45 8.05
N ARG A 162 11.61 10.32 7.33
CA ARG A 162 12.43 10.11 6.14
C ARG A 162 11.57 9.75 4.93
N ILE A 163 11.67 10.54 3.87
CA ILE A 163 10.93 10.36 2.62
C ILE A 163 11.93 10.23 1.47
N ASP A 164 11.95 9.08 0.82
CA ASP A 164 12.82 8.78 -0.33
C ASP A 164 11.98 8.27 -1.51
N ILE A 165 11.59 9.19 -2.39
CA ILE A 165 10.81 8.91 -3.59
C ILE A 165 11.71 9.12 -4.80
N ARG A 166 12.20 8.03 -5.39
CA ARG A 166 13.11 8.09 -6.54
C ARG A 166 12.72 7.08 -7.59
N ARG A 167 13.15 7.27 -8.83
CA ARG A 167 12.97 6.22 -9.84
C ARG A 167 13.78 4.99 -9.47
N LYS A 168 13.31 3.80 -9.82
CA LYS A 168 14.18 2.63 -9.75
C LYS A 168 15.33 2.80 -10.74
N GLU A 169 16.55 2.66 -10.25
CA GLU A 169 17.74 2.67 -11.11
C GLU A 169 17.65 1.48 -12.06
N GLN A 170 17.29 1.74 -13.32
CA GLN A 170 17.17 0.69 -14.32
C GLN A 170 18.57 0.21 -14.68
N GLN A 171 18.87 -1.05 -14.38
CA GLN A 171 20.00 -1.72 -15.02
C GLN A 171 19.80 -1.67 -16.53
N SER A 172 20.83 -1.19 -17.22
CA SER A 172 20.95 -1.08 -18.67
C SER A 172 20.60 -2.42 -19.35
N GLY A 173 19.33 -2.61 -19.72
CA GLY A 173 18.83 -3.88 -20.25
C GLY A 173 17.61 -3.69 -21.15
N PHE A 174 17.37 -4.69 -22.00
CA PHE A 174 16.50 -4.75 -23.18
C PHE A 174 15.02 -4.29 -23.05
N TRP A 175 14.56 -3.77 -21.91
CA TRP A 175 13.15 -3.40 -21.66
C TRP A 175 12.76 -1.98 -22.12
N LYS A 176 13.73 -1.15 -22.57
CA LYS A 176 13.45 0.18 -23.13
C LYS A 176 12.52 0.15 -24.36
N SER A 177 12.38 -1.00 -25.03
CA SER A 177 11.71 -1.13 -26.33
C SER A 177 10.22 -1.48 -26.27
N ILE A 178 9.62 -1.73 -25.10
CA ILE A 178 8.21 -2.17 -25.05
C ILE A 178 7.23 -1.02 -24.81
N GLY A 179 7.65 0.18 -24.38
CA GLY A 179 6.81 1.40 -24.42
C GLY A 179 5.44 1.35 -23.70
N LEU A 180 5.14 0.29 -22.94
CA LEU A 180 3.83 0.03 -22.33
C LEU A 180 3.67 0.62 -20.92
N GLY A 181 4.55 1.54 -20.51
CA GLY A 181 4.47 2.22 -19.22
C GLY A 181 4.75 3.71 -19.39
N GLY A 182 3.87 4.56 -18.86
CA GLY A 182 4.11 6.00 -18.80
C GLY A 182 5.39 6.33 -18.03
N LYS A 183 5.94 7.53 -18.24
CA LYS A 183 7.14 7.99 -17.53
C LYS A 183 6.91 7.85 -16.01
N PRO A 184 7.86 7.25 -15.26
CA PRO A 184 7.82 7.25 -13.80
C PRO A 184 7.59 8.67 -13.30
N SER A 185 6.62 8.84 -12.41
CA SER A 185 6.32 10.12 -11.80
C SER A 185 5.61 9.90 -10.47
N PHE A 186 5.84 10.81 -9.52
CA PHE A 186 5.06 10.90 -8.30
C PHE A 186 4.33 12.24 -8.27
N LYS A 187 3.06 12.24 -7.84
CA LYS A 187 2.29 13.48 -7.66
C LYS A 187 1.79 13.60 -6.23
N ALA A 188 1.97 14.76 -5.63
CA ALA A 188 1.37 15.11 -4.33
C ALA A 188 1.10 16.61 -4.20
N SER A 189 0.13 17.00 -3.39
CA SER A 189 -0.06 18.43 -3.06
C SER A 189 0.92 18.88 -1.98
N LEU A 190 1.19 18.05 -0.98
CA LEU A 190 2.14 18.34 0.08
C LEU A 190 3.05 17.14 0.33
N ILE A 191 4.35 17.39 0.51
CA ILE A 191 5.29 16.44 1.09
C ILE A 191 5.98 17.13 2.26
N GLU A 192 5.86 16.58 3.45
CA GLU A 192 6.39 17.14 4.69
C GLU A 192 7.22 16.12 5.47
N GLY A 193 8.44 16.49 5.85
CA GLY A 193 9.33 15.58 6.59
C GLY A 193 10.70 16.15 6.94
N ASP A 194 11.48 15.42 7.73
CA ASP A 194 12.80 15.89 8.17
C ASP A 194 13.87 15.69 7.10
N GLU A 195 13.92 14.52 6.48
CA GLU A 195 14.83 14.20 5.38
C GLU A 195 14.03 13.79 4.13
N ILE A 196 14.11 14.61 3.08
CA ILE A 196 13.33 14.44 1.85
C ILE A 196 14.27 14.31 0.66
N LEU A 197 14.17 13.20 -0.08
CA LEU A 197 14.89 12.93 -1.32
C LEU A 197 13.89 12.61 -2.44
N LEU A 198 13.83 13.44 -3.47
CA LEU A 198 12.84 13.33 -4.53
C LEU A 198 13.49 13.26 -5.92
N GLU A 199 13.04 12.35 -6.78
CA GLU A 199 13.21 12.40 -8.23
C GLU A 199 11.83 12.25 -8.90
N ASP A 200 11.66 12.79 -10.11
CA ASP A 200 10.42 12.69 -10.91
C ASP A 200 9.13 13.03 -10.15
N THR A 201 9.20 13.99 -9.24
CA THR A 201 8.08 14.37 -8.39
C THR A 201 7.48 15.70 -8.82
N GLU A 202 6.16 15.74 -9.03
CA GLU A 202 5.38 16.96 -9.20
C GLU A 202 4.66 17.27 -7.89
N ALA A 203 4.96 18.41 -7.27
CA ALA A 203 4.29 18.79 -6.02
C ALA A 203 4.04 20.29 -5.86
N ASP A 204 2.95 20.63 -5.15
CA ASP A 204 2.61 22.02 -4.87
C ASP A 204 3.50 22.61 -3.76
N ILE A 205 3.73 21.86 -2.68
CA ILE A 205 4.53 22.31 -1.53
C ILE A 205 5.40 21.14 -1.05
N ILE A 206 6.68 21.44 -0.83
CA ILE A 206 7.59 20.59 -0.07
C ILE A 206 7.99 21.35 1.18
N ARG A 207 7.90 20.72 2.35
CA ARG A 207 8.34 21.30 3.63
C ARG A 207 9.29 20.35 4.36
N GLY A 208 10.50 20.78 4.70
CA GLY A 208 11.37 19.92 5.48
C GLY A 208 12.68 20.50 5.98
N SER A 209 13.37 19.74 6.83
CA SER A 209 14.64 20.17 7.44
C SER A 209 15.82 20.02 6.47
N LYS A 210 15.93 18.86 5.82
CA LYS A 210 16.92 18.55 4.79
C LYS A 210 16.21 18.08 3.53
N VAL A 211 16.26 18.89 2.48
CA VAL A 211 15.52 18.68 1.24
C VAL A 211 16.47 18.55 0.05
N HIS A 212 16.40 17.42 -0.65
CA HIS A 212 17.10 17.18 -1.90
C HIS A 212 16.08 16.99 -3.04
N ILE A 213 16.02 17.99 -3.92
CA ILE A 213 15.19 17.98 -5.13
C ILE A 213 16.05 17.52 -6.30
N GLY A 214 15.97 16.24 -6.63
CA GLY A 214 16.65 15.64 -7.77
C GLY A 214 16.00 15.93 -9.11
N ARG A 215 16.61 15.40 -10.18
CA ARG A 215 16.16 15.54 -11.57
C ARG A 215 14.69 15.15 -11.79
N GLY A 216 14.09 15.80 -12.79
CA GLY A 216 12.71 15.49 -13.20
C GLY A 216 11.64 15.99 -12.25
N CYS A 217 12.02 16.61 -11.13
CA CYS A 217 11.09 17.25 -10.21
C CYS A 217 10.53 18.56 -10.77
N ASN A 218 9.26 18.84 -10.47
CA ASN A 218 8.58 20.10 -10.76
C ASN A 218 7.80 20.54 -9.51
N ILE A 219 8.37 21.46 -8.75
CA ILE A 219 7.90 21.85 -7.42
C ILE A 219 7.50 23.32 -7.43
N ARG A 220 6.30 23.66 -6.96
CA ARG A 220 5.84 25.05 -6.92
C ARG A 220 6.51 25.86 -5.80
N LEU A 221 6.56 25.32 -4.57
CA LEU A 221 7.18 25.97 -3.40
C LEU A 221 7.96 24.95 -2.56
N VAL A 222 9.19 25.31 -2.16
CA VAL A 222 9.99 24.57 -1.17
C VAL A 222 10.20 25.43 0.07
N GLU A 223 9.68 25.00 1.21
CA GLU A 223 9.92 25.58 2.53
C GLU A 223 10.93 24.72 3.28
N TYR A 224 12.06 25.29 3.72
CA TYR A 224 13.11 24.52 4.38
C TYR A 224 13.73 25.25 5.56
N SER A 225 14.14 24.53 6.61
CA SER A 225 14.79 25.14 7.78
C SER A 225 16.33 24.95 7.78
N GLY A 226 16.79 23.80 7.30
CA GLY A 226 18.19 23.41 7.22
C GLY A 226 18.79 23.53 5.82
N GLU A 227 18.98 22.38 5.16
CA GLU A 227 19.69 22.24 3.89
C GLU A 227 18.71 22.09 2.72
N LEU A 228 18.99 22.78 1.62
CA LEU A 228 18.29 22.61 0.35
C LEU A 228 19.31 22.37 -0.76
N GLU A 229 19.22 21.21 -1.41
CA GLU A 229 19.98 20.85 -2.61
C GLU A 229 19.01 20.68 -3.78
N VAL A 230 19.31 21.30 -4.92
CA VAL A 230 18.46 21.26 -6.11
C VAL A 230 19.30 20.90 -7.32
N ASP A 231 18.93 19.83 -8.01
CA ASP A 231 19.54 19.40 -9.26
C ASP A 231 19.29 20.45 -10.37
N PRO A 232 20.27 20.75 -11.24
CA PRO A 232 20.11 21.74 -12.32
C PRO A 232 18.96 21.45 -13.31
N GLU A 233 18.52 20.19 -13.44
CA GLU A 233 17.40 19.79 -14.30
C GLU A 233 16.04 19.87 -13.59
N ALA A 234 16.01 20.10 -12.27
CA ALA A 234 14.78 20.26 -11.51
C ALA A 234 14.17 21.65 -11.73
N LYS A 235 12.83 21.72 -11.72
CA LYS A 235 12.08 22.98 -11.78
C LYS A 235 11.53 23.29 -10.40
N VAL A 236 11.98 24.38 -9.80
CA VAL A 236 11.47 24.89 -8.53
C VAL A 236 10.97 26.31 -8.76
N GLY A 237 9.68 26.56 -8.49
CA GLY A 237 9.05 27.86 -8.70
C GLY A 237 9.56 28.91 -7.71
N SER A 238 9.59 28.59 -6.42
CA SER A 238 10.16 29.43 -5.37
C SER A 238 10.68 28.56 -4.22
N SER A 239 11.64 29.09 -3.47
CA SER A 239 12.11 28.48 -2.22
C SER A 239 12.18 29.54 -1.12
N GLN A 240 11.84 29.14 0.09
CA GLN A 240 11.84 29.99 1.27
C GLN A 240 12.47 29.24 2.44
N ARG A 241 13.37 29.93 3.15
CA ARG A 241 13.89 29.44 4.42
C ARG A 241 12.95 29.84 5.57
N ILE A 242 12.58 28.89 6.42
CA ILE A 242 11.67 29.07 7.57
C ILE A 242 12.34 28.77 8.90
#